data_AF-A0A246J143-F1
#
_entry.id   AF-A0A246J143-F1
#
_cell.length_a   1.000
_cell.length_b   1.000
_cell.length_c   1.000
_cell.angle_alpha   90.00
_cell.angle_beta   90.00
_cell.angle_gamma   90.00
#
_symmetry.space_group_name_H-M   'P 1'
#
loop_
_entity.id
_entity.type
_entity.pdbx_description
1 polymer ?
#
loop_
_entity_poly.entity_id
_entity_poly.type
_entity_poly.pdbx_seq_one_letter_code
_entity_poly.pdbx_strand_id
1 'polypeptide(L)'
;MLFGQGRNFDPDQPTRNRRWDEANGAFSLAVRESLAAAGVPVVSVVLPVAATDVPGNLQRLVAEVKRRGCTRVLETAVFADEAAGLLIARVRLYPVLGLLGPKMADSQPRIGPVGYTQQREFTLDSRALERADPRQLGRSMGEEALQDALGNRRRSSE
;
A
#
# COMPACT_ATOMS: atom_id res chain seq x y z
N MET A 1 7.95 5.30 7.02
CA MET A 1 6.87 4.52 7.63
C MET A 1 6.60 3.34 6.73
N LEU A 2 6.79 2.13 7.24
CA LEU A 2 6.59 0.86 6.54
C LEU A 2 5.11 0.44 6.63
N PHE A 3 4.65 -0.24 5.59
CA PHE A 3 3.51 -1.16 5.55
C PHE A 3 3.06 -1.65 6.93
N GLY A 4 1.81 -1.35 7.29
CA GLY A 4 1.17 -1.95 8.46
C GLY A 4 1.88 -1.75 9.80
N GLN A 5 2.72 -0.73 9.97
CA GLN A 5 2.88 -0.19 11.32
C GLN A 5 1.48 0.20 11.78
N GLY A 6 1.02 -0.41 12.87
CA GLY A 6 -0.29 -0.15 13.45
C GLY A 6 -0.43 1.27 13.89
N ARG A 7 -0.68 2.16 12.93
CA ARG A 7 -1.41 3.36 13.19
C ARG A 7 -2.74 2.90 13.76
N ASN A 8 -3.05 3.41 14.96
CA ASN A 8 -4.21 3.02 15.75
C ASN A 8 -4.19 1.59 16.33
N PHE A 9 -3.01 0.99 16.51
CA PHE A 9 -2.86 -0.20 17.36
C PHE A 9 -3.01 0.17 18.83
N ASP A 10 -3.87 -0.55 19.53
CA ASP A 10 -4.08 -0.44 20.96
C ASP A 10 -4.05 -1.86 21.56
N PRO A 11 -3.03 -2.23 22.37
CA PRO A 11 -2.89 -3.59 22.90
C PRO A 11 -4.09 -4.03 23.76
N ASP A 12 -4.82 -3.08 24.35
CA ASP A 12 -5.96 -3.34 25.23
C ASP A 12 -7.29 -3.39 24.47
N GLN A 13 -7.30 -3.08 23.16
CA GLN A 13 -8.50 -3.08 22.33
C GLN A 13 -8.41 -4.03 21.13
N PRO A 14 -8.39 -5.36 21.34
CA PRO A 14 -8.24 -6.35 20.26
C PRO A 14 -9.35 -6.26 19.20
N THR A 15 -10.58 -5.92 19.59
CA THR A 15 -11.70 -5.71 18.65
C THR A 15 -11.47 -4.48 17.78
N ARG A 16 -10.89 -3.40 18.34
CA ARG A 16 -10.56 -2.18 17.58
C ARG A 16 -9.46 -2.45 16.58
N ASN A 17 -8.42 -3.18 16.98
CA ASN A 17 -7.33 -3.59 16.10
C ASN A 17 -7.83 -4.43 14.92
N ARG A 18 -8.71 -5.40 15.18
CA ARG A 18 -9.31 -6.23 14.13
C ARG A 18 -10.08 -5.41 13.10
N ARG A 19 -10.85 -4.40 13.55
CA ARG A 19 -11.58 -3.49 12.63
C ARG A 19 -10.64 -2.73 11.71
N TRP A 20 -9.49 -2.28 12.24
CA TRP A 20 -8.47 -1.62 11.41
C TRP A 20 -7.81 -2.59 10.43
N ASP A 21 -7.53 -3.82 10.85
CA ASP A 21 -6.99 -4.86 9.97
C ASP A 21 -7.96 -5.20 8.84
N GLU A 22 -9.26 -5.32 9.15
CA GLU A 22 -10.32 -5.56 8.18
C GLU A 22 -10.45 -4.39 7.17
N ALA A 23 -10.45 -3.14 7.65
CA ALA A 23 -10.52 -1.96 6.81
C ALA A 23 -9.30 -1.85 5.88
N ASN A 24 -8.08 -2.04 6.41
CA ASN A 24 -6.85 -2.02 5.63
C ASN A 24 -6.79 -3.18 4.62
N GLY A 25 -7.22 -4.37 5.02
CA GLY A 25 -7.31 -5.54 4.15
C GLY A 25 -8.27 -5.32 2.98
N ALA A 26 -9.48 -4.83 3.26
CA ALA A 26 -10.49 -4.54 2.24
C ALA A 26 -10.03 -3.45 1.26
N PHE A 27 -9.46 -2.36 1.77
CA PHE A 27 -8.91 -1.27 0.95
C PHE A 27 -7.76 -1.75 0.07
N SER A 28 -6.78 -2.43 0.65
CA SER A 28 -5.61 -2.92 -0.09
C SER A 28 -5.97 -3.92 -1.18
N LEU A 29 -6.88 -4.86 -0.87
CA LEU A 29 -7.35 -5.84 -1.84
C LEU A 29 -8.00 -5.14 -3.03
N ALA A 30 -8.88 -4.16 -2.79
CA ALA A 30 -9.56 -3.41 -3.83
C ALA A 30 -8.59 -2.61 -4.71
N VAL A 31 -7.59 -1.92 -4.12
CA VAL A 31 -6.56 -1.20 -4.90
C VAL A 31 -5.75 -2.17 -5.76
N ARG A 32 -5.33 -3.30 -5.18
CA ARG A 32 -4.52 -4.31 -5.86
C ARG A 32 -5.27 -4.96 -7.02
N GLU A 33 -6.56 -5.25 -6.85
CA GLU A 33 -7.41 -5.82 -7.90
C GLU A 33 -7.51 -4.90 -9.12
N SER A 34 -7.69 -3.58 -8.92
CA SER A 34 -7.70 -2.61 -10.02
C SER A 34 -6.39 -2.62 -10.82
N LEU A 35 -5.24 -2.67 -10.15
CA LEU A 35 -3.93 -2.70 -10.80
C LEU A 35 -3.65 -4.05 -11.49
N ALA A 36 -4.05 -5.16 -10.86
CA ALA A 36 -3.88 -6.50 -11.41
C ALA A 36 -4.71 -6.71 -12.67
N ALA A 37 -5.97 -6.25 -12.68
CA ALA A 37 -6.87 -6.33 -13.84
C ALA A 37 -6.30 -5.63 -15.08
N ALA A 38 -5.48 -4.59 -14.89
CA ALA A 38 -4.83 -3.84 -15.96
C ALA A 38 -3.40 -4.32 -16.27
N GLY A 39 -2.98 -5.47 -15.74
CA GLY A 39 -1.65 -6.04 -16.01
C GLY A 39 -0.49 -5.19 -15.45
N VAL A 40 -0.71 -4.46 -14.36
CA VAL A 40 0.35 -3.75 -13.63
C VAL A 40 0.83 -4.63 -12.48
N PRO A 41 1.97 -5.33 -12.61
CA PRO A 41 2.45 -6.23 -11.57
C PRO A 41 2.93 -5.43 -10.36
N VAL A 42 2.18 -5.52 -9.27
CA VAL A 42 2.54 -4.96 -7.97
C VAL A 42 2.65 -6.07 -6.93
N VAL A 43 3.61 -5.93 -6.02
CA VAL A 43 3.55 -6.65 -4.75
C VAL A 43 2.93 -5.74 -3.71
N SER A 44 1.97 -6.24 -2.96
CA SER A 44 1.43 -5.58 -1.78
C SER A 44 1.56 -6.52 -0.60
N VAL A 45 2.02 -5.99 0.52
CA VAL A 45 2.08 -6.70 1.79
C VAL A 45 1.27 -5.88 2.78
N VAL A 46 0.07 -6.35 3.09
CA VAL A 46 -0.75 -5.83 4.19
C VAL A 46 -0.36 -6.59 5.43
N LEU A 47 0.08 -5.88 6.45
CA LEU A 47 0.43 -6.46 7.73
C LEU A 47 -0.61 -6.06 8.77
N PRO A 48 -0.90 -6.94 9.74
CA PRO A 48 -1.74 -6.56 10.87
C PRO A 48 -1.17 -5.34 11.58
N VAL A 49 -2.03 -4.52 12.19
CA VAL A 49 -1.61 -3.35 12.97
C VAL A 49 -0.64 -3.72 14.11
N ALA A 50 -0.72 -4.96 14.60
CA ALA A 50 0.20 -5.49 15.60
C ALA A 50 1.61 -5.84 15.07
N ALA A 51 1.87 -5.73 13.75
CA ALA A 51 3.14 -6.13 13.14
C ALA A 51 4.23 -5.06 13.35
N THR A 52 4.86 -5.07 14.52
CA THR A 52 5.86 -4.07 14.93
C THR A 52 7.31 -4.37 14.49
N ASP A 53 7.60 -5.60 14.03
CA ASP A 53 8.94 -6.01 13.53
C ASP A 53 9.23 -5.45 12.13
N VAL A 54 9.64 -4.18 12.08
CA VAL A 54 9.94 -3.46 10.83
C VAL A 54 11.03 -4.15 9.99
N PRO A 55 12.19 -4.55 10.53
CA PRO A 55 13.23 -5.21 9.74
C PRO A 55 12.76 -6.54 9.13
N GLY A 56 12.11 -7.41 9.90
CA GLY A 56 11.62 -8.69 9.39
C GLY A 56 10.49 -8.54 8.37
N ASN A 57 9.60 -7.57 8.57
CA ASN A 57 8.56 -7.20 7.59
C ASN A 57 9.16 -6.74 6.25
N LEU A 58 10.21 -5.92 6.28
CA LEU A 58 10.90 -5.45 5.07
C LEU A 58 11.58 -6.60 4.33
N GLN A 59 12.27 -7.49 5.05
CA GLN A 59 12.92 -8.67 4.46
C GLN A 59 11.90 -9.57 3.74
N ARG A 60 10.76 -9.83 4.38
CA ARG A 60 9.66 -10.60 3.76
C ARG A 60 9.13 -9.94 2.49
N LEU A 61 8.97 -8.62 2.50
CA LEU A 61 8.55 -7.87 1.32
C LEU A 61 9.58 -7.98 0.18
N VAL A 62 10.87 -7.80 0.46
CA VAL A 62 11.94 -7.91 -0.57
C VAL A 62 12.04 -9.34 -1.13
N ALA A 63 11.89 -10.36 -0.27
CA ALA A 63 11.85 -11.75 -0.72
C ALA A 63 10.66 -11.99 -1.67
N GLU A 64 9.49 -11.43 -1.36
CA GLU A 64 8.29 -11.56 -2.17
C GLU A 64 8.40 -10.80 -3.50
N VAL A 65 8.99 -9.60 -3.50
CA VAL A 65 9.39 -8.85 -4.72
C VAL A 65 10.23 -9.75 -5.63
N LYS A 66 11.28 -10.37 -5.08
CA LYS A 66 12.20 -11.23 -5.82
C LYS A 66 11.47 -12.45 -6.39
N ARG A 67 10.63 -13.11 -5.58
CA ARG A 67 9.89 -14.31 -5.97
C ARG A 67 8.89 -14.05 -7.09
N ARG A 68 8.20 -12.91 -7.07
CA ARG A 68 7.16 -12.55 -8.05
C ARG A 68 7.68 -11.77 -9.25
N GLY A 69 8.89 -11.24 -9.19
CA GLY A 69 9.44 -10.36 -10.23
C GLY A 69 8.68 -9.04 -10.40
N CYS A 70 7.98 -8.58 -9.36
CA CYS A 70 7.21 -7.34 -9.41
C CYS A 70 8.13 -6.13 -9.50
N THR A 71 7.90 -5.25 -10.46
CA THR A 71 8.69 -4.02 -10.65
C THR A 71 8.22 -2.85 -9.79
N ARG A 72 7.15 -3.05 -9.00
CA ARG A 72 6.57 -2.05 -8.12
C ARG A 72 6.11 -2.66 -6.80
N VAL A 73 6.21 -1.87 -5.74
CA VAL A 73 5.59 -2.14 -4.44
C VAL A 73 4.42 -1.20 -4.22
N LEU A 74 3.27 -1.75 -3.83
CA LEU A 74 2.05 -1.02 -3.49
C LEU A 74 1.88 -0.95 -1.97
N GLU A 75 2.07 0.25 -1.39
CA GLU A 75 1.69 0.58 -0.01
C GLU A 75 0.28 1.14 0.01
N THR A 76 -0.54 0.59 0.89
CA THR A 76 -1.91 1.05 1.16
C THR A 76 -2.10 1.20 2.66
N ALA A 77 -2.78 2.25 3.08
CA ALA A 77 -3.10 2.45 4.49
C ALA A 77 -4.45 3.16 4.65
N VAL A 78 -5.24 2.72 5.62
CA VAL A 78 -6.41 3.43 6.16
C VAL A 78 -6.18 3.58 7.67
N PHE A 79 -6.12 4.81 8.16
CA PHE A 79 -5.80 5.09 9.56
C PHE A 79 -6.44 6.40 10.03
N ALA A 80 -6.64 6.52 11.34
CA ALA A 80 -7.09 7.76 11.97
C ALA A 80 -5.90 8.60 12.45
N ASP A 81 -5.93 9.89 12.13
CA ASP A 81 -5.15 10.96 12.75
C ASP A 81 -6.05 11.67 13.77
N GLU A 82 -5.99 11.23 15.02
CA GLU A 82 -6.84 11.75 16.09
C GLU A 82 -6.52 13.22 16.42
N ALA A 83 -5.26 13.65 16.25
CA ALA A 83 -4.85 15.02 16.51
C ALA A 83 -5.42 15.98 15.46
N ALA A 84 -5.49 15.55 14.20
CA ALA A 84 -6.09 16.31 13.10
C ALA A 84 -7.62 16.12 13.00
N GLY A 85 -8.19 15.13 13.70
CA GLY A 85 -9.60 14.76 13.55
C GLY A 85 -9.90 14.20 12.16
N LEU A 86 -8.98 13.43 11.57
CA LEU A 86 -9.10 12.90 10.21
C LEU A 86 -9.02 11.37 10.14
N LEU A 87 -9.83 10.78 9.27
CA LEU A 87 -9.61 9.44 8.72
C LEU A 87 -8.89 9.62 7.38
N ILE A 88 -7.76 8.95 7.22
CA ILE A 88 -6.89 9.07 6.05
C ILE A 88 -6.79 7.73 5.34
N ALA A 89 -7.10 7.72 4.05
CA ALA A 89 -6.80 6.63 3.13
C ALA A 89 -5.66 7.05 2.20
N ARG A 90 -4.63 6.21 2.07
CA ARG A 90 -3.43 6.53 1.30
C ARG A 90 -2.98 5.35 0.45
N VAL A 91 -2.62 5.65 -0.80
CA VAL A 91 -1.96 4.75 -1.74
C VAL A 91 -0.60 5.33 -2.11
N ARG A 92 0.43 4.48 -2.12
CA ARG A 92 1.74 4.82 -2.66
C ARG A 92 2.28 3.70 -3.53
N LEU A 93 2.96 4.09 -4.60
CA LEU A 93 3.71 3.16 -5.45
C LEU A 93 5.20 3.47 -5.38
N TYR A 94 5.99 2.43 -5.18
CA TYR A 94 7.44 2.50 -5.16
C TYR A 94 7.99 1.68 -6.33
N PRO A 95 8.93 2.20 -7.13
CA PRO A 95 9.64 1.40 -8.11
C PRO A 95 10.56 0.41 -7.40
N VAL A 96 10.70 -0.79 -7.95
CA VAL A 96 11.73 -1.74 -7.56
C VAL A 96 12.91 -1.61 -8.51
N LEU A 97 14.06 -1.27 -7.95
CA LEU A 97 15.32 -1.12 -8.67
C LEU A 97 16.10 -2.43 -8.66
N GLY A 98 16.92 -2.67 -9.68
CA GLY A 98 17.82 -3.83 -9.77
C GLY A 98 17.15 -5.15 -10.20
N LEU A 99 15.86 -5.12 -10.61
CA LEU A 99 15.21 -6.27 -11.25
C LEU A 99 15.43 -6.34 -12.76
N LEU A 100 15.55 -5.19 -13.41
CA LEU A 100 15.71 -5.03 -14.87
C LEU A 100 17.14 -4.57 -15.19
N GLY A 101 17.70 -5.02 -16.32
CA GLY A 101 19.05 -4.68 -16.78
C GLY A 101 20.13 -5.71 -16.39
N PRO A 102 21.41 -5.49 -16.78
CA PRO A 102 22.52 -6.38 -16.46
C PRO A 102 22.64 -6.52 -14.94
N LYS A 103 22.48 -7.75 -14.44
CA LYS A 103 22.62 -8.04 -13.01
C LYS A 103 24.08 -8.29 -12.70
N MET A 104 24.63 -7.58 -11.72
CA MET A 104 25.75 -8.15 -10.98
C MET A 104 25.23 -9.39 -10.24
N ALA A 105 26.04 -10.45 -10.16
CA ALA A 105 25.62 -11.77 -9.70
C ALA A 105 24.93 -11.78 -8.31
N ASP A 106 25.07 -10.72 -7.51
CA ASP A 106 24.48 -10.59 -6.16
C ASP A 106 23.65 -9.32 -5.94
N SER A 107 23.23 -8.61 -6.99
CA SER A 107 22.42 -7.40 -6.79
C SER A 107 21.01 -7.75 -6.28
N GLN A 108 20.74 -7.50 -5.00
CA GLN A 108 19.41 -7.63 -4.43
C GLN A 108 18.48 -6.50 -4.92
N PRO A 109 17.19 -6.80 -5.20
CA PRO A 109 16.23 -5.77 -5.54
C PRO A 109 16.07 -4.78 -4.38
N ARG A 110 15.97 -3.49 -4.70
CA ARG A 110 15.81 -2.43 -3.72
C ARG A 110 14.53 -1.65 -4.00
N ILE A 111 13.80 -1.28 -2.95
CA ILE A 111 12.66 -0.38 -3.06
C ILE A 111 13.20 1.04 -3.21
N GLY A 112 12.91 1.68 -4.34
CA GLY A 112 13.31 3.06 -4.62
C GLY A 112 12.48 4.10 -3.86
N PRO A 113 12.70 5.41 -4.09
CA PRO A 113 11.86 6.47 -3.51
C PRO A 113 10.42 6.38 -4.02
N VAL A 114 9.48 6.98 -3.29
CA VAL A 114 8.06 7.00 -3.69
C VAL A 114 7.91 7.66 -5.06
N GLY A 115 7.31 6.94 -6.02
CA GLY A 115 7.05 7.46 -7.37
C GLY A 115 5.65 8.04 -7.53
N TYR A 116 4.71 7.61 -6.67
CA TYR A 116 3.32 8.06 -6.67
C TYR A 116 2.78 8.08 -5.24
N THR A 117 2.04 9.13 -4.89
CA THR A 117 1.26 9.22 -3.65
C THR A 117 -0.11 9.78 -3.96
N GLN A 118 -1.14 9.13 -3.44
CA GLN A 118 -2.50 9.63 -3.42
C GLN A 118 -3.04 9.50 -2.00
N GLN A 119 -3.70 10.54 -1.51
CA GLN A 119 -4.28 10.59 -0.18
C GLN A 119 -5.68 11.18 -0.26
N ARG A 120 -6.61 10.58 0.50
CA ARG A 120 -7.96 11.09 0.72
C ARG A 120 -8.21 11.20 2.21
N GLU A 121 -8.85 12.28 2.58
CA GLU A 121 -9.08 12.67 3.97
C GLU A 121 -10.58 12.83 4.21
N PHE A 122 -11.04 12.33 5.35
CA PHE A 122 -12.43 12.40 5.77
C PHE A 122 -12.45 12.88 7.22
N THR A 123 -13.49 13.59 7.62
CA THR A 123 -13.70 13.92 9.03
C THR A 123 -13.78 12.65 9.87
N LEU A 124 -12.99 12.58 10.93
CA LEU A 124 -13.00 11.48 11.89
C LEU A 124 -14.20 11.62 12.83
N ASP A 125 -15.13 10.70 12.71
CA ASP A 125 -16.23 10.49 13.63
C ASP A 125 -16.52 8.98 13.76
N SER A 126 -17.53 8.63 14.55
CA SER A 126 -17.91 7.23 14.80
C SER A 126 -18.34 6.45 13.56
N ARG A 127 -18.69 7.14 12.46
CA ARG A 127 -19.12 6.55 11.18
C ARG A 127 -18.11 6.79 10.06
N ALA A 128 -16.92 7.31 10.36
CA ALA A 128 -15.95 7.68 9.33
C ALA A 128 -15.56 6.48 8.44
N LEU A 129 -15.32 5.31 9.02
CA LEU A 129 -15.01 4.09 8.27
C LEU A 129 -16.20 3.61 7.42
N GLU A 130 -17.43 3.69 7.95
CA GLU A 130 -18.64 3.30 7.21
C GLU A 130 -18.86 4.22 6.00
N ARG A 131 -18.69 5.53 6.18
CA ARG A 131 -18.83 6.53 5.10
C ARG A 131 -17.69 6.45 4.08
N ALA A 132 -16.47 6.17 4.55
CA ALA A 132 -15.33 6.05 3.67
C ALA A 132 -15.44 4.81 2.77
N ASP A 133 -16.13 3.76 3.20
CA ASP A 133 -16.22 2.45 2.53
C ASP A 133 -14.85 2.02 1.97
N PRO A 134 -13.99 1.40 2.80
CA PRO A 134 -12.63 1.06 2.40
C PRO A 134 -12.56 0.27 1.08
N ARG A 135 -13.56 -0.56 0.78
CA ARG A 135 -13.58 -1.32 -0.48
C ARG A 135 -13.86 -0.41 -1.67
N GLN A 136 -14.92 0.41 -1.60
CA GLN A 136 -15.26 1.32 -2.69
C GLN A 136 -14.16 2.37 -2.91
N LEU A 137 -13.61 2.90 -1.81
CA LEU A 137 -12.50 3.84 -1.85
C LEU A 137 -11.25 3.24 -2.48
N GLY A 138 -10.93 1.99 -2.12
CA GLY A 138 -9.79 1.27 -2.70
C GLY A 138 -9.92 1.07 -4.21
N ARG A 139 -11.12 0.77 -4.71
CA ARG A 139 -11.34 0.66 -6.17
C ARG A 139 -11.06 1.98 -6.89
N SER A 140 -11.67 3.06 -6.41
CA SER A 140 -11.51 4.39 -7.01
C SER A 140 -10.05 4.87 -6.96
N MET A 141 -9.37 4.70 -5.81
CA MET A 141 -7.96 5.06 -5.68
C MET A 141 -7.04 4.16 -6.53
N GLY A 142 -7.38 2.87 -6.69
CA GLY A 142 -6.65 1.96 -7.56
C GLY A 142 -6.77 2.31 -9.06
N GLU A 143 -7.95 2.75 -9.50
CA GLU A 143 -8.18 3.24 -10.86
C GLU A 143 -7.37 4.51 -11.17
N GLU A 144 -7.31 5.45 -10.23
CA GLU A 144 -6.48 6.65 -10.36
C GLU A 144 -4.97 6.33 -10.35
N ALA A 145 -4.54 5.43 -9.46
CA ALA A 145 -3.16 4.96 -9.44
C ALA A 145 -2.76 4.24 -10.74
N LEU A 146 -3.71 3.56 -11.39
CA LEU A 146 -3.49 2.93 -12.68
C LEU A 146 -3.23 3.98 -13.78
N GLN A 147 -4.00 5.08 -13.80
CA GLN A 147 -3.82 6.14 -14.79
C GLN A 147 -2.40 6.75 -14.71
N ASP A 148 -1.88 6.96 -13.51
CA ASP A 148 -0.50 7.40 -13.31
C ASP A 148 0.53 6.34 -13.77
N ALA A 149 0.32 5.09 -13.36
CA ALA A 149 1.20 3.97 -13.72
C ALA A 149 1.29 3.74 -15.24
N LEU A 150 0.19 3.99 -15.97
CA LEU A 150 0.13 3.91 -17.44
C LEU A 150 0.63 5.19 -18.13
N GLY A 151 0.36 6.37 -17.57
CA GLY A 151 0.85 7.64 -18.08
C GLY A 151 2.39 7.71 -18.12
N ASN A 152 3.05 7.12 -17.13
CA ASN A 152 4.51 7.00 -17.12
C ASN A 152 5.08 5.99 -18.13
N ARG A 153 4.31 5.00 -18.63
CA ARG A 153 4.80 4.12 -19.72
C ARG A 153 4.95 4.87 -21.05
N ARG A 154 4.05 5.81 -21.35
CA ARG A 154 4.06 6.54 -22.63
C ARG A 154 5.24 7.52 -22.74
N ARG A 155 5.68 8.11 -21.62
CA ARG A 155 6.82 9.04 -21.57
C ARG A 155 8.20 8.37 -21.59
N SER A 156 8.29 7.05 -21.40
CA SER A 156 9.56 6.30 -21.44
C SER A 156 9.81 5.59 -22.78
N SER A 157 9.00 5.89 -23.81
CA SER A 157 9.12 5.34 -25.17
C SER A 157 9.42 6.42 -26.22
N GLU A 158 9.75 7.63 -25.78
CA GLU A 158 10.28 8.75 -26.57
C GLU A 158 11.73 9.00 -26.15
#